data_AF-A0A963MNV0-F1
#
_entry.id   AF-A0A963MNV0-F1
#
_cell.length_a   1.000
_cell.length_b   1.000
_cell.length_c   1.000
_cell.angle_alpha   90.00
_cell.angle_beta   90.00
_cell.angle_gamma   90.00
#
_symmetry.space_group_name_H-M   'P 1'
#
loop_
_entity.id
_entity.type
_entity.pdbx_description
1 polymer ?
#
loop_
_entity_poly.entity_id
_entity_poly.type
_entity_poly.pdbx_seq_one_letter_code
_entity_poly.pdbx_strand_id
1 'polypeptide(L)'
;AADKRFVLSSSGHILGIINPPVTPPKRHYRVATAHRADRAPLWRDRAELREGSWWEDWMAWLKPRAGELVPARPAADERHPALGDAPGTYVLEA
;
A
#
# COMPACT_ATOMS: atom_id res chain seq x y z
N ALA A 1 -7.30 21.93 -5.93
CA ALA A 1 -7.65 20.56 -5.49
C ALA A 1 -6.35 19.84 -5.16
N ALA A 2 -6.27 19.08 -4.07
CA ALA A 2 -5.05 18.34 -3.75
C ALA A 2 -4.80 17.23 -4.79
N ASP A 3 -3.56 17.12 -5.26
CA ASP A 3 -3.14 16.10 -6.22
C ASP A 3 -3.43 14.69 -5.69
N LYS A 4 -4.02 13.85 -6.53
CA LYS A 4 -4.30 12.44 -6.21
C LYS A 4 -3.25 11.58 -6.87
N ARG A 5 -2.59 10.72 -6.11
CA ARG A 5 -1.68 9.70 -6.66
C ARG A 5 -2.49 8.46 -6.99
N PHE A 6 -2.45 8.01 -8.23
CA PHE A 6 -3.11 6.77 -8.64
C PHE A 6 -2.05 5.72 -9.01
N VAL A 7 -2.27 4.49 -8.57
CA VAL A 7 -1.37 3.36 -8.80
C VAL A 7 -2.18 2.22 -9.40
N LEU A 8 -1.69 1.68 -10.50
CA LEU A 8 -2.28 0.54 -11.20
C LEU A 8 -1.30 -0.63 -11.16
N SER A 9 -1.55 -1.60 -10.29
CA SER A 9 -0.75 -2.84 -10.24
C SER A 9 -1.06 -3.75 -11.42
N SER A 10 -0.08 -4.56 -11.83
CA SER A 10 -0.31 -5.66 -12.75
C SER A 10 -0.96 -6.87 -12.05
N SER A 11 -1.56 -7.76 -12.85
CA SER A 11 -2.31 -8.96 -12.43
C SER A 11 -3.78 -8.71 -11.99
N GLY A 12 -4.46 -9.79 -11.60
CA GLY A 12 -5.87 -9.77 -11.17
C GLY A 12 -6.03 -9.30 -9.73
N HIS A 13 -7.28 -9.25 -9.24
CA HIS A 13 -7.64 -8.65 -7.95
C HIS A 13 -6.71 -9.02 -6.77
N ILE A 14 -6.54 -10.32 -6.48
CA ILE A 14 -5.72 -10.79 -5.36
C ILE A 14 -4.22 -10.62 -5.65
N LEU A 15 -3.77 -11.08 -6.82
CA LEU A 15 -2.34 -11.08 -7.17
C LEU A 15 -1.78 -9.68 -7.48
N GLY A 16 -2.64 -8.71 -7.74
CA GLY A 16 -2.29 -7.30 -7.90
C GLY A 16 -2.20 -6.58 -6.55
N ILE A 17 -3.14 -6.84 -5.62
CA ILE A 17 -3.10 -6.19 -4.30
C ILE A 17 -2.04 -6.81 -3.38
N ILE A 18 -1.94 -8.15 -3.36
CA ILE A 18 -0.94 -8.90 -2.62
C ILE A 18 0.29 -9.14 -3.50
N ASN A 19 1.17 -8.15 -3.52
CA ASN A 19 2.38 -8.15 -4.35
C ASN A 19 3.59 -7.77 -3.48
N PRO A 20 4.18 -8.71 -2.72
CA PRO A 20 5.32 -8.40 -1.88
C PRO A 20 6.58 -8.04 -2.69
N PRO A 21 7.45 -7.13 -2.20
CA PRO A 21 8.76 -6.87 -2.79
C PRO A 21 9.61 -8.15 -2.76
N VAL A 22 10.03 -8.63 -3.93
CA VAL A 22 10.84 -9.84 -4.09
C VAL A 22 11.88 -9.65 -5.20
N THR A 23 12.97 -10.39 -5.12
CA THR A 23 14.04 -10.41 -6.13
C THR A 23 14.16 -11.81 -6.73
N PRO A 24 14.03 -12.00 -8.06
CA PRO A 24 13.67 -10.98 -9.06
C PRO A 24 12.19 -10.56 -8.96
N PRO A 25 11.84 -9.33 -9.39
CA PRO A 25 10.46 -8.87 -9.48
C PRO A 25 9.57 -9.83 -10.28
N LYS A 26 8.36 -10.10 -9.77
CA LYS A 26 7.35 -10.93 -10.47
C LYS A 26 6.26 -10.10 -11.14
N ARG A 27 6.21 -8.78 -10.88
CA ARG A 27 5.12 -7.87 -11.24
C ARG A 27 5.70 -6.49 -11.51
N HIS A 28 4.84 -5.60 -12.00
CA HIS A 28 5.11 -4.20 -12.27
C HIS A 28 3.85 -3.40 -11.94
N TYR A 29 3.97 -2.08 -11.86
CA TYR A 29 2.85 -1.18 -11.66
C TYR A 29 3.04 0.10 -12.47
N ARG A 30 1.94 0.80 -12.73
CA ARG A 30 1.96 2.14 -13.31
C ARG A 30 1.60 3.17 -12.25
N VAL A 31 2.26 4.31 -12.28
CA VAL A 31 2.01 5.38 -11.32
C VAL A 31 2.11 6.77 -11.95
N ALA A 32 1.16 7.62 -11.60
CA ALA A 32 1.14 9.04 -11.96
C ALA A 32 0.15 9.79 -11.07
N THR A 33 0.21 11.12 -11.10
CA THR A 33 -0.88 11.95 -10.60
C THR A 33 -2.12 11.71 -11.46
N ALA A 34 -3.28 11.64 -10.81
CA ALA A 34 -4.59 11.55 -11.44
C ALA A 34 -5.39 12.83 -11.19
N HIS A 35 -6.07 13.29 -12.23
CA HIS A 35 -6.98 14.42 -12.17
C HIS A 35 -8.41 13.97 -12.47
N ARG A 36 -9.39 14.72 -11.96
CA ARG A 36 -10.80 14.40 -12.14
C ARG A 36 -11.23 14.31 -13.62
N ALA A 37 -10.55 15.05 -14.50
CA ALA A 37 -10.81 15.08 -15.93
C ALA A 37 -10.10 13.97 -16.73
N ASP A 38 -9.24 13.18 -16.09
CA ASP A 38 -8.49 12.13 -16.78
C ASP A 38 -9.43 11.02 -17.28
N ARG A 39 -9.20 10.57 -18.51
CA ARG A 39 -9.77 9.32 -19.01
C ARG A 39 -8.79 8.18 -18.72
N ALA A 40 -9.29 7.04 -18.26
CA ALA A 40 -8.44 5.92 -17.85
C ALA A 40 -7.40 5.47 -18.91
N PRO A 41 -7.72 5.37 -20.21
CA PRO A 41 -6.72 5.02 -21.22
C PRO A 41 -5.59 6.07 -21.31
N LEU A 42 -5.95 7.35 -21.38
CA LEU A 42 -4.97 8.45 -21.46
C LEU A 42 -4.09 8.53 -20.22
N TRP A 43 -4.67 8.29 -19.03
CA TRP A 43 -3.90 8.21 -17.80
C TRP A 43 -2.90 7.05 -17.84
N ARG A 44 -3.35 5.87 -18.28
CA ARG A 44 -2.49 4.67 -18.35
C ARG A 44 -1.32 4.86 -19.30
N ASP A 45 -1.56 5.49 -20.46
CA ASP A 45 -0.55 5.68 -21.50
C ASP A 45 0.54 6.66 -21.06
N ARG A 46 0.19 7.69 -20.28
CA ARG A 46 1.17 8.64 -19.70
C ARG A 46 1.79 8.18 -18.38
N ALA A 47 1.21 7.20 -17.70
CA ALA A 47 1.68 6.75 -16.39
C ALA A 47 2.98 5.94 -16.52
N GLU A 48 3.97 6.31 -15.70
CA GLU A 48 5.27 5.66 -15.65
C GLU A 48 5.10 4.19 -15.26
N LEU A 49 5.71 3.29 -16.05
CA LEU A 49 5.76 1.86 -15.74
C LEU A 49 6.99 1.58 -14.88
N ARG A 50 6.79 0.93 -13.73
CA ARG A 50 7.86 0.55 -12.80
C ARG A 50 7.81 -0.94 -12.52
N GLU A 51 8.96 -1.61 -12.57
CA GLU A 51 9.10 -3.00 -12.15
C GLU A 51 9.03 -3.12 -10.62
N GLY A 52 8.53 -4.26 -10.13
CA GLY A 52 8.46 -4.55 -8.70
C GLY A 52 7.09 -4.36 -8.06
N SER A 53 7.13 -4.19 -6.74
CA SER A 53 5.94 -4.05 -5.91
C SER A 53 5.51 -2.58 -5.80
N TRP A 54 4.21 -2.33 -5.93
CA TRP A 54 3.66 -1.01 -5.66
C TRP A 54 3.74 -0.62 -4.17
N TRP A 55 3.99 -1.57 -3.27
CA TRP A 55 4.12 -1.30 -1.83
C TRP A 55 5.30 -0.36 -1.53
N GLU A 56 6.39 -0.44 -2.30
CA GLU A 56 7.55 0.45 -2.13
C GLU A 56 7.20 1.90 -2.47
N ASP A 57 6.43 2.11 -3.54
CA ASP A 57 5.91 3.42 -3.92
C ASP A 57 4.97 4.00 -2.86
N TRP A 58 4.07 3.15 -2.35
CA TRP A 58 3.14 3.53 -1.29
C TRP A 58 3.88 3.90 0.00
N MET A 59 4.89 3.13 0.40
CA MET A 59 5.72 3.45 1.57
C MET A 59 6.50 4.76 1.39
N ALA A 60 7.05 5.02 0.20
CA ALA A 60 7.70 6.29 -0.11
C ALA A 60 6.73 7.48 -0.03
N TRP A 61 5.48 7.29 -0.45
CA TRP A 61 4.42 8.30 -0.31
C TRP A 61 3.95 8.47 1.15
N LEU A 62 3.85 7.39 1.92
CA LEU A 62 3.30 7.39 3.28
C LEU A 62 4.29 7.93 4.33
N LYS A 63 5.57 7.56 4.25
CA LYS A 63 6.60 7.93 5.25
C LYS A 63 6.62 9.42 5.62
N PRO A 64 6.69 10.40 4.69
CA PRO A 64 6.70 11.82 5.05
C PRO A 64 5.37 12.33 5.60
N ARG A 65 4.30 11.52 5.57
CA ARG A 65 2.95 11.84 6.09
C ARG A 65 2.67 11.14 7.42
N ALA A 66 3.56 10.27 7.89
CA ALA A 66 3.39 9.48 9.10
C ALA A 66 3.95 10.16 10.37
N GLY A 67 4.47 11.39 10.24
CA GLY A 67 5.13 12.11 11.33
C GLY A 67 6.59 11.65 11.53
N GLU A 68 7.21 12.20 12.58
CA GLU A 68 8.59 11.88 12.95
C GLU A 68 8.72 10.46 13.52
N LEU A 69 9.90 9.87 13.35
CA LEU A 69 10.22 8.61 13.99
C LEU A 69 10.34 8.80 15.50
N VAL A 70 9.68 7.90 16.25
CA VAL A 70 9.72 7.84 17.71
C VAL A 70 10.09 6.43 18.15
N PRO A 71 10.59 6.23 19.38
CA PRO A 71 10.75 4.90 19.94
C PRO A 71 9.45 4.09 19.82
N ALA A 72 9.59 2.81 19.49
CA ALA A 72 8.45 1.92 19.37
C ALA A 72 7.68 1.88 20.70
N ARG A 73 6.37 2.08 20.61
CA ARG A 73 5.47 2.03 21.77
C ARG A 73 5.15 0.56 22.10
N PRO A 74 4.95 0.21 23.38
CA PRO A 74 4.47 -1.13 23.73
C PRO A 74 3.10 -1.36 23.10
N ALA A 75 2.83 -2.61 22.70
CA ALA A 75 1.56 -2.99 22.08
C ALA A 75 0.37 -3.00 23.06
N ALA A 76 0.64 -3.02 24.36
CA ALA A 76 -0.35 -3.01 25.43
C ALA A 76 0.09 -2.08 26.56
N ASP A 77 -0.88 -1.49 27.25
CA ASP A 77 -0.70 -0.65 28.44
C ASP A 77 -1.83 -0.89 29.47
N GLU A 78 -1.84 -0.16 30.58
CA GLU A 78 -2.86 -0.31 31.63
C GLU A 78 -4.29 0.00 31.14
N ARG A 79 -4.43 0.92 30.17
CA ARG A 79 -5.73 1.29 29.59
C ARG A 79 -6.17 0.30 28.52
N HIS A 80 -5.22 -0.33 27.84
CA HIS A 80 -5.43 -1.30 26.77
C HIS A 80 -4.56 -2.54 27.04
N PRO A 81 -4.95 -3.40 27.99
CA PRO A 81 -4.19 -4.60 28.31
C PRO A 81 -4.21 -5.60 27.15
N ALA A 82 -3.18 -6.45 27.08
CA ALA A 82 -3.15 -7.53 26.12
C ALA A 82 -4.30 -8.52 26.41
N LEU A 83 -5.14 -8.77 25.40
CA LEU A 83 -6.29 -9.67 25.52
C LEU A 83 -5.97 -11.11 25.10
N GLY A 84 -4.82 -11.32 24.45
CA GLY A 84 -4.36 -12.60 23.91
C GLY A 84 -3.41 -12.37 22.74
N ASP A 85 -2.80 -13.44 22.26
CA ASP A 85 -1.89 -13.36 21.10
C ASP A 85 -2.67 -13.16 19.79
N ALA A 86 -2.05 -12.46 18.84
CA ALA A 86 -2.53 -12.44 17.45
C ALA A 86 -2.50 -13.88 16.88
N PRO A 87 -3.50 -14.29 16.06
CA PRO A 87 -4.46 -13.44 15.36
C PRO A 87 -5.79 -13.21 16.10
N GLY A 88 -5.89 -13.59 17.38
CA GLY A 88 -7.13 -13.50 18.16
C GLY A 88 -8.13 -14.61 17.81
N THR A 89 -9.33 -14.53 18.38
CA THR A 89 -10.35 -15.57 18.26
C THR A 89 -11.35 -15.33 17.13
N TYR A 90 -11.69 -14.08 16.83
CA TYR A 90 -12.75 -13.75 15.86
C TYR A 90 -12.45 -14.22 14.44
N VAL A 91 -11.18 -14.28 14.04
CA VAL A 91 -10.79 -14.81 12.71
C VAL A 91 -11.00 -16.33 12.59
N LEU A 92 -11.14 -17.03 13.72
CA LEU A 92 -11.33 -18.48 13.80
C LEU A 92 -12.81 -18.87 13.93
N GLU A 93 -13.69 -17.90 14.11
CA GLU A 93 -15.14 -18.12 14.18
C GLU A 93 -15.66 -18.52 12.79
N ALA A 94 -16.59 -19.48 12.76
CA ALA A 94 -17.13 -20.10 11.55
C ALA A 94 -18.40 -19.40 11.04
#